data_AF-A0A975H2N0-F1
#
_entry.id   AF-A0A975H2N0-F1
#
_cell.length_a   1.000
_cell.length_b   1.000
_cell.length_c   1.000
_cell.angle_alpha   90.00
_cell.angle_beta   90.00
_cell.angle_gamma   90.00
#
_symmetry.space_group_name_H-M   'P 1'
#
loop_
_entity.id
_entity.type
_entity.pdbx_description
1 polymer ?
#
loop_
_entity_poly.entity_id
_entity_poly.type
_entity_poly.pdbx_seq_one_letter_code
_entity_poly.pdbx_strand_id
1 'polypeptide(L)'
;MSGDTHAITAWPNLCNAAREFIAERILTIEADSFGDYTAEDMASAQREEQQIESEIAQLQALLTAAIQIERMRHPSIAALLRQHGFVYETAQVEALVAATQACAAFEKD
;
A
#
# COMPACT_ATOMS: atom_id res chain seq x y z
N MET A 1 -8.64 11.37 -21.73
CA MET A 1 -8.73 11.45 -20.26
C MET A 1 -9.02 10.04 -19.76
N SER A 2 -8.01 9.26 -19.36
CA SER A 2 -8.21 7.90 -18.83
C SER A 2 -7.01 7.29 -18.09
N GLY A 3 -6.01 8.10 -17.70
CA GLY A 3 -4.77 7.60 -17.08
C GLY A 3 -4.81 7.49 -15.55
N ASP A 4 -5.57 8.36 -14.89
CA ASP A 4 -5.39 8.59 -13.45
C ASP A 4 -6.25 7.66 -12.57
N THR A 5 -7.31 7.06 -13.11
CA THR A 5 -8.22 6.18 -12.34
C THR A 5 -7.63 4.78 -12.08
N HIS A 6 -6.64 4.35 -12.87
CA HIS A 6 -5.99 3.04 -12.72
C HIS A 6 -4.99 2.98 -11.57
N ALA A 7 -4.29 4.07 -11.25
CA ALA A 7 -3.34 4.10 -10.13
C ALA A 7 -4.04 4.10 -8.76
N ILE A 8 -5.23 4.72 -8.70
CA ILE A 8 -6.04 4.92 -7.49
C ILE A 8 -6.69 3.62 -7.00
N THR A 9 -7.02 2.71 -7.91
CA THR A 9 -7.59 1.39 -7.59
C THR A 9 -6.52 0.32 -7.32
N ALA A 10 -5.25 0.61 -7.57
CA ALA A 10 -4.19 -0.40 -7.53
C ALA A 10 -3.78 -0.80 -6.10
N TRP A 11 -3.82 0.12 -5.13
CA TRP A 11 -3.27 -0.13 -3.79
C TRP A 11 -4.08 -1.13 -2.95
N PRO A 12 -5.40 -0.93 -2.71
CA PRO A 12 -6.20 -1.93 -2.00
C PRO A 12 -6.21 -3.29 -2.71
N ASN A 13 -6.26 -3.28 -4.05
CA ASN A 13 -6.22 -4.49 -4.85
C ASN A 13 -4.88 -5.22 -4.74
N LEU A 14 -3.76 -4.49 -4.65
CA LEU A 14 -2.44 -5.09 -4.43
C LEU A 14 -2.34 -5.72 -3.04
N CYS A 15 -2.80 -5.02 -2.00
CA CYS A 15 -2.85 -5.57 -0.64
C CYS A 15 -3.71 -6.83 -0.56
N ASN A 16 -4.90 -6.79 -1.19
CA ASN A 16 -5.81 -7.93 -1.21
C ASN A 16 -5.22 -9.11 -2.01
N ALA A 17 -4.63 -8.85 -3.17
CA ALA A 17 -3.98 -9.90 -3.97
C ALA A 17 -2.82 -10.56 -3.21
N ALA A 18 -2.01 -9.79 -2.48
CA ALA A 18 -0.94 -10.34 -1.64
C ALA A 18 -1.48 -11.23 -0.51
N ARG A 19 -2.57 -10.81 0.14
CA ARG A 19 -3.26 -11.58 1.19
C ARG A 19 -3.88 -12.86 0.65
N GLU A 20 -4.59 -12.76 -0.48
CA GLU A 20 -5.22 -13.91 -1.14
C GLU A 20 -4.17 -14.95 -1.54
N PHE A 21 -3.06 -14.50 -2.14
CA PHE A 21 -1.97 -15.38 -2.53
C PHE A 21 -1.36 -16.14 -1.34
N ILE A 22 -1.02 -15.44 -0.25
CA ILE A 22 -0.41 -16.11 0.90
C ILE A 22 -1.40 -17.02 1.63
N ALA A 23 -2.68 -16.63 1.72
CA ALA A 23 -3.73 -17.46 2.29
C ALA A 23 -3.96 -18.74 1.48
N GLU A 24 -4.01 -18.66 0.14
CA GLU A 24 -4.15 -19.83 -0.73
C GLU A 24 -2.96 -20.79 -0.57
N ARG A 25 -1.74 -20.24 -0.46
CA ARG A 25 -0.55 -21.05 -0.21
C ARG A 25 -0.60 -21.75 1.15
N ILE A 26 -1.01 -21.07 2.22
CA ILE A 26 -1.17 -21.68 3.54
C ILE A 26 -2.22 -22.80 3.48
N LEU A 27 -3.38 -22.55 2.89
CA LEU A 27 -4.45 -23.55 2.72
C LEU A 27 -3.98 -24.76 1.92
N THR A 28 -3.16 -24.56 0.88
CA THR A 28 -2.59 -25.64 0.08
C THR A 28 -1.67 -26.53 0.93
N ILE A 29 -0.84 -25.93 1.77
CA ILE A 29 0.05 -26.67 2.69
C ILE A 29 -0.78 -27.41 3.77
N GLU A 30 -1.82 -26.77 4.33
CA GLU A 30 -2.69 -27.41 5.34
C GLU A 30 -3.50 -28.59 4.79
N ALA A 31 -3.94 -28.48 3.54
CA ALA A 31 -4.73 -29.50 2.87
C ALA A 31 -3.88 -30.65 2.29
N ASP A 32 -2.56 -30.59 2.41
CA ASP A 32 -1.66 -31.58 1.81
C ASP A 32 -1.76 -32.94 2.50
N SER A 33 -2.50 -33.84 1.86
CA SER A 33 -2.64 -35.24 2.26
C SER A 33 -1.54 -36.15 1.71
N PHE A 34 -0.73 -35.67 0.76
CA PHE A 34 0.28 -36.48 0.05
C PHE A 34 1.69 -36.33 0.64
N GLY A 35 1.90 -35.31 1.50
CA GLY A 35 3.17 -35.08 2.18
C GLY A 35 4.22 -34.44 1.26
N ASP A 36 3.76 -33.67 0.28
CA ASP A 36 4.60 -32.85 -0.60
C ASP A 36 5.18 -31.63 0.14
N TYR A 37 4.58 -31.22 1.26
CA TYR A 37 5.01 -30.10 2.07
C TYR A 37 5.47 -30.49 3.47
N THR A 38 6.41 -29.72 3.99
CA THR A 38 7.00 -29.91 5.31
C THR A 38 6.50 -28.89 6.33
N ALA A 39 6.78 -29.14 7.61
CA ALA A 39 6.55 -28.15 8.67
C ALA A 39 7.38 -26.87 8.48
N GLU A 40 8.54 -26.95 7.80
CA GLU A 40 9.35 -25.79 7.46
C GLU A 40 8.68 -24.93 6.39
N ASP A 41 7.98 -25.54 5.43
CA ASP A 41 7.21 -24.82 4.40
C ASP A 41 6.06 -24.03 5.02
N MET A 42 5.34 -24.63 5.97
CA MET A 42 4.30 -23.93 6.74
C MET A 42 4.88 -22.76 7.53
N ALA A 43 5.97 -22.99 8.27
CA ALA A 43 6.63 -21.92 9.02
C ALA A 43 7.16 -20.80 8.11
N SER A 44 7.59 -21.13 6.90
CA SER A 44 7.99 -20.16 5.88
C SER A 44 6.79 -19.32 5.41
N ALA A 45 5.68 -19.95 5.06
CA ALA A 45 4.47 -19.25 4.63
C ALA A 45 3.91 -18.32 5.72
N GLN A 46 3.90 -18.76 6.98
CA GLN A 46 3.47 -17.92 8.11
C GLN A 46 4.39 -16.71 8.36
N ARG A 47 5.71 -16.86 8.17
CA ARG A 47 6.64 -15.72 8.26
C ARG A 47 6.39 -14.71 7.14
N GLU A 48 6.12 -15.20 5.93
CA GLU A 48 5.82 -14.36 4.78
C GLU A 48 4.49 -13.62 4.94
N GLU A 49 3.45 -14.27 5.48
CA GLU A 49 2.19 -13.63 5.86
C GLU A 49 2.42 -12.47 6.84
N GLN A 50 3.20 -12.70 7.91
CA GLN A 50 3.55 -11.67 8.88
C GLN A 50 4.32 -10.51 8.23
N GLN A 51 5.21 -10.81 7.29
CA GLN A 51 5.95 -9.80 6.57
C GLN A 51 5.05 -8.95 5.67
N ILE A 52 4.14 -9.58 4.91
CA ILE A 52 3.15 -8.90 4.07
C ILE A 52 2.29 -7.95 4.92
N GLU A 53 1.75 -8.42 6.05
CA GLU A 53 0.94 -7.55 6.92
C GLU A 53 1.74 -6.41 7.54
N SER A 54 3.00 -6.64 7.92
CA SER A 54 3.90 -5.59 8.41
C SER A 54 4.16 -4.52 7.35
N GLU A 55 4.41 -4.92 6.10
CA GLU A 55 4.65 -4.01 4.98
C GLU A 55 3.38 -3.20 4.64
N ILE A 56 2.20 -3.84 4.63
CA ILE A 56 0.92 -3.17 4.45
C ILE A 56 0.69 -2.12 5.55
N ALA A 57 0.93 -2.46 6.82
CA ALA A 57 0.76 -1.54 7.94
C ALA A 57 1.71 -0.33 7.85
N GLN A 58 2.97 -0.54 7.46
CA GLN A 58 3.93 0.54 7.22
C GLN A 58 3.47 1.48 6.11
N LEU A 59 2.95 0.93 5.02
CA LEU A 59 2.46 1.70 3.88
C LEU A 59 1.18 2.49 4.24
N GLN A 60 0.29 1.91 5.06
CA GLN A 60 -0.87 2.63 5.62
C GLN A 60 -0.46 3.77 6.58
N ALA A 61 0.58 3.56 7.39
CA ALA A 61 1.10 4.60 8.26
C ALA A 61 1.70 5.77 7.45
N LEU A 62 2.46 5.47 6.40
CA LEU A 62 3.00 6.47 5.47
C LEU A 62 1.89 7.25 4.77
N LEU A 63 0.85 6.55 4.29
CA LEU A 63 -0.33 7.16 3.70
C LEU A 63 -1.01 8.13 4.68
N THR A 64 -1.23 7.68 5.92
CA THR A 64 -1.85 8.49 6.98
C THR A 64 -1.03 9.74 7.27
N ALA A 65 0.29 9.62 7.37
CA ALA A 65 1.18 10.75 7.57
C ALA A 65 1.12 11.74 6.40
N ALA A 66 1.07 11.25 5.16
CA ALA A 66 0.90 12.08 3.96
C ALA A 66 -0.43 12.85 3.98
N ILE A 67 -1.55 12.22 4.38
CA ILE A 67 -2.86 12.89 4.56
C ILE A 67 -2.73 14.02 5.57
N GLN A 68 -2.12 13.75 6.73
CA GLN A 68 -2.01 14.73 7.80
C GLN A 68 -1.19 15.95 7.36
N ILE A 69 -0.06 15.71 6.70
CA ILE A 69 0.79 16.75 6.13
C ILE A 69 0.03 17.61 5.12
N GLU A 70 -0.76 17.00 4.22
CA GLU A 70 -1.59 17.74 3.26
C GLU A 70 -2.63 18.63 3.94
N ARG A 71 -3.21 18.18 5.06
CA ARG A 71 -4.21 18.92 5.83
C ARG A 71 -3.64 20.04 6.71
N MET A 72 -2.31 20.14 6.88
CA MET A 72 -1.71 21.18 7.71
C MET A 72 -1.90 22.57 7.08
N ARG A 73 -2.55 23.50 7.81
CA ARG A 73 -2.77 24.90 7.42
C ARG A 73 -1.49 25.75 7.56
N HIS A 74 -0.52 25.53 6.70
CA HIS A 74 0.55 26.46 6.33
C HIS A 74 0.72 26.32 4.79
N PRO A 75 1.55 27.11 4.06
CA PRO A 75 1.65 26.87 2.62
C PRO A 75 1.99 25.40 2.41
N SER A 76 1.20 24.73 1.57
CA SER A 76 1.33 23.29 1.36
C SER A 76 2.80 22.98 1.04
N ILE A 77 3.30 21.80 1.40
CA ILE A 77 4.69 21.42 1.10
C ILE A 77 4.99 21.64 -0.40
N ALA A 78 4.02 21.37 -1.28
CA ALA A 78 4.09 21.72 -2.70
C ALA A 78 4.27 23.22 -2.97
N ALA A 79 3.57 24.11 -2.25
CA ALA A 79 3.75 25.55 -2.37
C ALA A 79 5.15 26.02 -1.89
N LEU A 80 5.68 25.43 -0.82
CA LEU A 80 7.06 25.70 -0.37
C LEU A 80 8.09 25.21 -1.39
N LEU A 81 7.93 23.97 -1.89
CA LEU A 81 8.84 23.39 -2.89
C LEU A 81 8.84 24.22 -4.19
N ARG A 82 7.68 24.69 -4.66
CA ARG A 82 7.57 25.62 -5.79
C ARG A 82 8.28 26.94 -5.53
N GLN A 83 8.12 27.51 -4.34
CA GLN A 83 8.80 28.76 -3.96
C GLN A 83 10.32 28.62 -4.01
N HIS A 84 10.84 27.43 -3.72
CA HIS A 84 12.27 27.11 -3.78
C HIS A 84 12.75 26.57 -5.14
N GLY A 85 11.86 26.42 -6.14
CA GLY A 85 12.20 25.95 -7.48
C GLY A 85 12.32 24.42 -7.65
N PHE A 86 11.89 23.64 -6.66
CA PHE A 86 11.93 22.17 -6.67
C PHE A 86 10.74 21.58 -7.44
N VAL A 87 10.76 21.67 -8.77
CA VAL A 87 9.63 21.30 -9.63
C VAL A 87 9.37 19.78 -9.63
N TYR A 88 10.42 18.95 -9.61
CA TYR A 88 10.29 17.49 -9.62
C TYR A 88 9.70 16.96 -8.31
N GLU A 89 10.22 17.45 -7.18
CA GLU A 89 9.77 17.10 -5.85
C GLU A 89 8.34 17.59 -5.60
N THR A 90 7.99 18.75 -6.14
CA THR A 90 6.60 19.22 -6.13
C THR A 90 5.69 18.22 -6.84
N ALA A 91 6.05 17.77 -8.05
CA ALA A 91 5.24 16.81 -8.81
C ALA A 91 5.10 15.47 -8.08
N GLN A 92 6.17 14.99 -7.43
CA GLN A 92 6.15 13.78 -6.60
C GLN A 92 5.22 13.94 -5.38
N VAL A 93 5.27 15.08 -4.69
CA VAL A 93 4.39 15.37 -3.55
C VAL A 93 2.93 15.49 -4.01
N GLU A 94 2.65 16.11 -5.15
CA GLU A 94 1.30 16.21 -5.69
C GLU A 94 0.74 14.85 -6.14
N ALA A 95 1.56 14.02 -6.78
CA ALA A 95 1.19 12.64 -7.11
C ALA A 95 0.92 11.81 -5.84
N LEU A 96 1.74 11.97 -4.80
CA LEU A 96 1.53 11.31 -3.51
C LEU A 96 0.22 11.77 -2.87
N VAL A 97 -0.06 13.09 -2.83
CA VAL A 97 -1.32 13.64 -2.30
C VAL A 97 -2.52 13.10 -3.08
N ALA A 98 -2.45 13.07 -4.41
CA ALA A 98 -3.53 12.55 -5.25
C ALA A 98 -3.79 11.06 -4.98
N ALA A 99 -2.73 10.23 -4.93
CA ALA A 99 -2.83 8.83 -4.53
C ALA A 99 -3.38 8.66 -3.11
N THR A 100 -3.05 9.60 -2.23
CA THR A 100 -3.46 9.59 -0.84
C THR A 100 -4.95 9.92 -0.65
N GLN A 101 -5.44 10.95 -1.34
CA GLN A 101 -6.87 11.31 -1.37
C GLN A 101 -7.71 10.19 -1.98
N ALA A 102 -7.18 9.55 -3.00
CA ALA A 102 -7.76 8.37 -3.63
C ALA A 102 -7.95 7.20 -2.67
N CYS A 103 -6.91 6.84 -1.91
CA CYS A 103 -7.02 5.79 -0.90
C CYS A 103 -8.00 6.17 0.22
N ALA A 104 -7.98 7.43 0.70
CA ALA A 104 -8.87 7.89 1.76
C ALA A 104 -10.35 7.97 1.36
N ALA A 105 -10.65 8.14 0.07
CA ALA A 105 -12.02 8.10 -0.44
C ALA A 105 -12.60 6.67 -0.40
N PHE A 106 -11.76 5.65 -0.52
CA PHE A 106 -12.17 4.25 -0.54
C PHE A 106 -12.49 3.68 0.85
N GLU A 107 -11.85 4.17 1.92
CA GLU A 107 -12.16 3.74 3.29
C GLU A 107 -13.56 4.17 3.80
N LYS A 108 -14.30 4.98 3.02
CA LYS A 108 -15.63 5.49 3.38
C LYS A 108 -16.80 4.80 2.67
N ASP A 109 -16.53 3.94 1.69
CA ASP A 109 -17.52 3.12 0.97
C ASP A 109 -17.59 1.70 1.56
#